data_AF-A0A229SE98-F1
#
_entry.id   AF-A0A229SE98-F1
#
_cell.length_a   1.000
_cell.length_b   1.000
_cell.length_c   1.000
_cell.angle_alpha   90.00
_cell.angle_beta   90.00
_cell.angle_gamma   90.00
#
_symmetry.space_group_name_H-M   'P 1'
#
loop_
_entity.id
_entity.type
_entity.pdbx_description
1 polymer ?
#
loop_
_entity_poly.entity_id
_entity_poly.type
_entity_poly.pdbx_seq_one_letter_code
_entity_poly.pdbx_strand_id
1 'polypeptide(L)'
;MRSGKTVLSFLLASLAIVASGQFSSAAASGAIQLYSGVAYTGSSVSVPAQPRSCTEAPFAVRSVTNLTDVDLFLFREPGCQGGAYAVTSLHQSANTLVPYRSYLVK
;
A
#
# COMPACT_ATOMS: atom_id res chain seq x y z
N MET A 1 -53.21 37.07 20.69
CA MET A 1 -52.61 36.00 19.84
C MET A 1 -51.14 36.33 19.70
N ARG A 2 -50.26 35.55 20.35
CA ARG A 2 -48.85 35.89 20.59
C ARG A 2 -47.96 35.18 19.57
N SER A 3 -47.22 35.97 18.79
CA SER A 3 -46.19 35.51 17.87
C SER A 3 -44.99 35.00 18.67
N GLY A 4 -44.51 33.78 18.38
CA GLY A 4 -43.41 33.13 19.08
C GLY A 4 -42.33 32.67 18.10
N LYS A 5 -41.17 33.36 18.16
CA LYS A 5 -39.89 32.95 17.55
C LYS A 5 -39.17 31.99 18.49
N THR A 6 -38.66 30.88 17.96
CA THR A 6 -37.50 30.07 18.45
C THR A 6 -37.32 28.95 17.41
N VAL A 7 -36.44 29.07 16.41
CA VAL A 7 -35.01 28.68 16.42
C VAL A 7 -34.77 27.43 17.27
N LEU A 8 -34.32 26.32 16.65
CA LEU A 8 -33.03 25.66 16.92
C LEU A 8 -33.05 24.18 16.48
N SER A 9 -32.03 23.79 15.69
CA SER A 9 -31.50 22.43 15.49
C SER A 9 -32.45 21.40 14.87
N PHE A 10 -32.09 20.67 13.81
CA PHE A 10 -30.86 19.89 13.69
C PHE A 10 -30.39 19.84 12.23
N LEU A 11 -29.23 20.43 11.96
CA LEU A 11 -28.36 19.97 10.87
C LEU A 11 -27.87 18.56 11.25
N LEU A 12 -28.65 17.54 10.89
CA LEU A 12 -28.25 16.15 11.03
C LEU A 12 -27.24 15.81 9.93
N ALA A 13 -25.98 15.77 10.37
CA ALA A 13 -25.01 14.76 9.98
C ALA A 13 -24.57 14.75 8.50
N SER A 14 -23.89 15.82 8.10
CA SER A 14 -22.81 15.72 7.11
C SER A 14 -21.65 14.90 7.70
N LEU A 15 -21.75 13.56 7.72
CA LEU A 15 -20.56 12.70 7.89
C LEU A 15 -20.83 11.23 7.49
N ALA A 16 -21.42 11.01 6.31
CA ALA A 16 -21.30 9.71 5.66
C ALA A 16 -19.94 9.65 4.95
N ILE A 17 -18.93 9.29 5.75
CA ILE A 17 -17.83 8.39 5.43
C ILE A 17 -17.29 8.52 4.00
N VAL A 18 -16.14 9.18 3.88
CA VAL A 18 -15.16 8.96 2.80
C VAL A 18 -14.79 7.48 2.81
N ALA A 19 -15.54 6.68 2.07
CA ALA A 19 -15.18 5.33 1.69
C ALA A 19 -15.36 5.27 0.17
N SER A 20 -14.39 4.68 -0.51
CA SER A 20 -14.32 4.52 -1.98
C SER A 20 -13.78 5.74 -2.72
N GLY A 21 -12.46 5.93 -2.69
CA GLY A 21 -11.82 6.90 -3.58
C GLY A 21 -10.31 6.89 -3.57
N GLN A 22 -9.67 6.47 -2.48
CA GLN A 22 -8.21 6.46 -2.40
C GLN A 22 -7.61 5.11 -2.77
N PHE A 23 -8.09 4.51 -3.86
CA PHE A 23 -7.22 3.70 -4.74
C PHE A 23 -6.68 4.61 -5.85
N SER A 24 -6.25 5.83 -5.51
CA SER A 24 -5.62 6.70 -6.49
C SER A 24 -4.18 6.28 -6.67
N SER A 25 -3.88 5.86 -7.90
CA SER A 25 -2.57 5.94 -8.55
C SER A 25 -1.55 4.85 -8.23
N ALA A 26 -1.93 3.57 -8.31
CA ALA A 26 -0.97 2.48 -8.59
C ALA A 26 -1.56 1.25 -9.29
N ALA A 27 -2.83 1.27 -9.71
CA ALA A 27 -3.53 0.12 -10.28
C ALA A 27 -3.85 0.35 -11.77
N ALA A 28 -2.84 0.58 -12.60
CA ALA A 28 -2.98 0.60 -14.08
C ALA A 28 -1.65 0.41 -14.83
N SER A 29 -0.65 -0.20 -14.21
CA SER A 29 0.56 -0.61 -14.91
C SER A 29 0.96 -1.96 -14.34
N GLY A 30 1.28 -2.92 -15.20
CA GLY A 30 1.89 -4.19 -14.82
C GLY A 30 3.24 -3.91 -14.17
N ALA A 31 3.19 -3.47 -12.91
CA ALA A 31 4.30 -2.96 -12.15
C ALA A 31 4.18 -3.46 -10.71
N ILE A 32 5.33 -3.53 -10.06
CA ILE A 32 5.45 -3.84 -8.64
C ILE A 32 5.53 -2.50 -7.90
N GLN A 33 4.69 -2.28 -6.89
CA GLN A 33 4.75 -1.08 -6.06
C GLN A 33 5.04 -1.46 -4.61
N LEU A 34 6.05 -0.83 -4.02
CA LEU A 34 6.38 -0.97 -2.60
C LEU A 34 5.88 0.25 -1.84
N TYR A 35 5.37 0.06 -0.62
CA TYR A 35 4.83 1.12 0.24
C TYR A 35 5.45 1.08 1.63
N SER A 36 5.70 2.26 2.23
CA SER A 36 6.23 2.36 3.59
C SER A 36 5.16 2.13 4.68
N GLY A 37 3.88 2.31 4.34
CA GLY A 37 2.74 2.05 5.20
C GLY A 37 2.10 0.68 4.96
N VAL A 38 1.27 0.26 5.90
CA VAL A 38 0.36 -0.88 5.71
C VAL A 38 -0.83 -0.44 4.86
N ALA A 39 -1.49 -1.40 4.21
CA ALA A 39 -2.64 -1.18 3.33
C ALA A 39 -2.39 -0.13 2.24
N TYR A 40 -1.20 -0.15 1.65
CA TYR A 40 -0.80 0.68 0.50
C TYR A 40 -0.78 2.18 0.78
N THR A 41 -0.46 2.55 2.02
CA THR A 41 -0.38 3.95 2.44
C THR A 41 1.07 4.43 2.57
N GLY A 42 1.26 5.74 2.72
CA GLY A 42 2.58 6.35 2.91
C GLY A 42 3.36 6.57 1.61
N SER A 43 4.69 6.65 1.74
CA SER A 43 5.61 6.79 0.61
C SER A 43 5.60 5.52 -0.22
N SER A 44 5.72 5.65 -1.53
CA SER A 44 5.79 4.50 -2.44
C SER A 44 6.90 4.63 -3.47
N VAL A 45 7.37 3.48 -3.94
CA VAL A 45 8.34 3.39 -5.04
C VAL A 45 7.91 2.30 -6.01
N SER A 46 8.01 2.61 -7.30
CA SER A 46 7.75 1.65 -8.37
C SER A 46 9.01 0.84 -8.62
N VAL A 47 8.87 -0.48 -8.60
CA VAL A 47 9.94 -1.42 -8.88
C VAL A 47 9.73 -1.96 -10.29
N PRO A 48 10.77 -1.91 -11.14
CA PRO A 48 10.67 -2.45 -12.48
C PRO A 48 10.58 -3.98 -12.41
N ALA A 49 9.68 -4.55 -13.23
CA ALA A 49 9.38 -5.98 -13.28
C ALA A 49 10.47 -6.84 -13.96
N GLN A 50 11.66 -6.29 -14.19
CA GLN A 50 12.77 -7.02 -14.79
C GLN A 50 13.62 -7.62 -13.67
N PRO A 51 14.23 -8.80 -13.88
CA PRO A 51 15.08 -9.42 -12.88
C PRO A 51 16.13 -8.44 -12.39
N ARG A 52 16.30 -8.37 -11.08
CA ARG A 52 17.31 -7.52 -10.45
C ARG A 52 18.11 -8.31 -9.45
N SER A 53 19.38 -7.95 -9.32
CA SER A 53 20.17 -8.28 -8.15
C SER A 53 19.50 -7.74 -6.89
N CYS A 54 19.88 -8.27 -5.74
CA CYS A 54 19.35 -7.80 -4.47
C CYS A 54 19.43 -6.27 -4.37
N THR A 55 18.30 -5.64 -4.06
CA THR A 55 18.19 -4.19 -3.99
C THR A 55 17.70 -3.77 -2.61
N GLU A 56 18.38 -2.81 -1.99
CA GLU A 56 17.92 -2.18 -0.77
C GLU A 56 16.68 -1.33 -1.05
N ALA A 57 15.67 -1.49 -0.22
CA ALA A 57 14.49 -0.65 -0.29
C ALA A 57 14.83 0.76 0.25
N PRO A 58 14.35 1.83 -0.41
CA PRO A 58 14.60 3.21 0.04
C PRO A 58 13.94 3.54 1.38
N PHE A 59 13.04 2.68 1.85
CA PHE A 59 12.36 2.77 3.13
C PHE A 59 11.98 1.37 3.62
N ALA A 60 11.56 1.29 4.88
CA ALA A 60 11.03 0.08 5.50
C ALA A 60 9.68 -0.29 4.85
N VAL A 61 9.66 -1.31 3.99
CA VAL A 61 8.48 -1.71 3.20
C VAL A 61 7.49 -2.48 4.06
N ARG A 62 6.22 -2.07 4.05
CA ARG A 62 5.17 -2.67 4.89
C ARG A 62 3.97 -3.19 4.11
N SER A 63 3.82 -2.77 2.86
CA SER A 63 2.87 -3.35 1.93
C SER A 63 3.38 -3.28 0.50
N VAL A 64 2.89 -4.19 -0.33
CA VAL A 64 3.33 -4.35 -1.73
C VAL A 64 2.13 -4.70 -2.59
N THR A 65 2.08 -4.16 -3.80
CA THR A 65 1.26 -4.69 -4.89
C THR A 65 2.17 -5.28 -5.96
N ASN A 66 1.85 -6.49 -6.42
CA ASN A 66 2.48 -7.10 -7.58
C ASN A 66 1.39 -7.39 -8.61
N LEU A 67 1.36 -6.58 -9.68
CA LEU A 67 0.43 -6.73 -10.80
C LEU A 67 1.14 -7.28 -12.04
N THR A 68 2.21 -8.04 -11.83
CA THR A 68 3.04 -8.64 -12.87
C THR A 68 3.03 -10.16 -12.74
N ASP A 69 3.49 -10.85 -13.78
CA ASP A 69 3.74 -12.30 -13.79
C ASP A 69 5.13 -12.66 -13.24
N VAL A 70 5.78 -11.72 -12.55
CA VAL A 70 7.16 -11.85 -12.07
C VAL A 70 7.14 -12.00 -10.55
N ASP A 71 8.03 -12.81 -10.00
CA ASP A 71 8.07 -13.07 -8.57
C ASP A 71 8.87 -11.98 -7.85
N LEU A 72 8.30 -11.45 -6.78
CA LEU A 72 9.01 -10.55 -5.87
C LEU A 72 9.29 -11.25 -4.55
N PHE A 73 10.55 -11.30 -4.15
CA PHE A 73 10.99 -11.80 -2.86
C PHE A 73 11.35 -10.62 -1.95
N LEU A 74 10.73 -10.57 -0.78
CA LEU A 74 10.95 -9.55 0.24
C LEU A 74 11.74 -10.12 1.41
N PHE A 75 12.74 -9.38 1.88
CA PHE A 75 13.62 -9.80 2.97
C PHE A 75 13.57 -8.77 4.09
N ARG A 76 13.50 -9.26 5.33
CA ARG A 76 13.48 -8.40 6.52
C ARG A 76 14.82 -7.74 6.78
N GLU A 77 15.89 -8.40 6.36
CA GLU A 77 17.26 -7.96 6.51
C GLU A 77 17.76 -7.27 5.24
N PRO A 78 18.73 -6.36 5.36
CA PRO A 78 19.43 -5.81 4.20
C PRO A 78 20.23 -6.93 3.50
N GLY A 79 20.49 -6.76 2.21
CA GLY A 79 21.32 -7.66 1.41
C GLY A 79 20.65 -8.99 1.05
N CYS A 80 19.32 -9.06 1.09
CA CYS A 80 18.53 -10.26 0.75
C CYS A 80 18.97 -11.51 1.51
N GLN A 81 19.27 -11.31 2.79
CA GLN A 81 19.69 -12.38 3.70
C GLN A 81 18.48 -12.97 4.43
N GLY A 82 18.65 -14.21 4.89
CA GLY A 82 17.65 -14.90 5.70
C GLY A 82 16.41 -15.36 4.93
N GLY A 83 15.29 -15.46 5.64
CA GLY A 83 14.02 -15.93 5.08
C GLY A 83 13.33 -14.86 4.22
N ALA A 84 12.86 -15.28 3.04
CA ALA A 84 12.14 -14.42 2.11
C ALA A 84 10.62 -14.63 2.22
N TYR A 85 9.86 -13.55 2.06
CA TYR A 85 8.44 -13.62 1.74
C TYR A 85 8.25 -13.47 0.23
N ALA A 86 7.70 -14.48 -0.42
CA ALA A 86 7.42 -14.46 -1.85
C ALA A 86 6.05 -13.81 -2.11
N VAL A 87 6.03 -12.85 -3.03
CA VAL A 87 4.82 -12.20 -3.55
C VAL A 87 4.68 -12.64 -5.01
N THR A 88 4.00 -13.77 -5.20
CA THR A 88 3.75 -14.37 -6.52
C THR A 88 2.53 -13.74 -7.20
N SER A 89 2.42 -13.90 -8.51
CA SER A 89 1.52 -13.12 -9.38
C SER A 89 0.03 -13.15 -9.03
N LEU A 90 -0.64 -12.09 -9.52
CA LEU A 90 -2.08 -11.82 -9.51
C LEU A 90 -2.77 -11.95 -8.13
N HIS A 91 -2.76 -10.84 -7.39
CA HIS A 91 -3.47 -10.59 -6.12
C HIS A 91 -2.80 -11.11 -4.84
N GLN A 92 -1.57 -10.69 -4.56
CA GLN A 92 -1.04 -10.81 -3.19
C GLN A 92 -0.51 -9.48 -2.66
N SER A 93 -1.18 -9.04 -1.60
CA SER A 93 -0.77 -7.93 -0.74
C SER A 93 0.09 -8.46 0.39
N ALA A 94 1.36 -8.08 0.43
CA ALA A 94 2.22 -8.38 1.57
C ALA A 94 1.98 -7.37 2.70
N ASN A 95 0.83 -7.38 3.36
CA ASN A 95 0.57 -6.49 4.50
C ASN A 95 1.25 -7.03 5.77
N THR A 96 2.26 -6.33 6.27
CA THR A 96 3.01 -6.77 7.44
C THR A 96 3.19 -5.66 8.47
N LEU A 97 3.11 -6.04 9.75
CA LEU A 97 3.48 -5.15 10.84
C LEU A 97 5.01 -4.98 10.93
N VAL A 98 5.76 -6.03 10.55
CA VAL A 98 7.22 -6.06 10.54
C VAL A 98 7.73 -5.70 9.15
N PRO A 99 8.52 -4.62 9.00
CA PRO A 99 8.90 -4.14 7.67
C PRO A 99 10.00 -4.99 7.01
N TYR A 100 10.02 -4.95 5.68
CA TYR A 100 11.07 -5.48 4.83
C TYR A 100 12.09 -4.39 4.46
N ARG A 101 13.35 -4.77 4.28
CA ARG A 101 14.47 -3.83 4.02
C ARG A 101 15.11 -4.01 2.65
N SER A 102 15.02 -5.21 2.08
CA SER A 102 15.55 -5.47 0.73
C SER A 102 14.59 -6.35 -0.06
N TYR A 103 14.77 -6.33 -1.38
CA TYR A 103 13.93 -7.09 -2.29
C TYR A 103 14.73 -7.64 -3.49
N LEU A 104 14.20 -8.69 -4.08
CA LEU A 104 14.72 -9.36 -5.26
C LEU A 104 13.57 -9.65 -6.23
N VAL A 105 13.75 -9.32 -7.51
CA VAL A 105 12.78 -9.62 -8.58
C VAL A 105 13.34 -10.77 -9.41
N LYS A 106 12.54 -11.82 -9.66
CA LYS A 106 12.92 -12.97 -10.48
C LYS A 106 11.87 -13.33 -11.51
#